data_AF-A0A1N6W8D8-F1
#
_entry.id   AF-A0A1N6W8D8-F1
#
_cell.length_a   1.000
_cell.length_b   1.000
_cell.length_c   1.000
_cell.angle_alpha   90.00
_cell.angle_beta   90.00
_cell.angle_gamma   90.00
#
_symmetry.space_group_name_H-M   'P 1'
#
loop_
_entity.id
_entity.type
_entity.pdbx_description
1 polymer ?
#
loop_
_entity_poly.entity_id
_entity_poly.type
_entity_poly.pdbx_seq_one_letter_code
_entity_poly.pdbx_strand_id
1 'polypeptide(L)'
;MLMWLSIFIQCQSQKIDKYMIPSVDNKYEKFDIENFQKKSIRGYLKVREDSNTYIQDFQSPGYREIIYNDNLFYKVTKFFYGNGNIEKKGCLFNEGSVVGIWYHFDESGKLLKEENMDEGYDLKPADIIAYCEKNKIDLPKGYHDSGYQARVLKKDFEGKKVWRISHQIAGDKIEEIILDGKTGKELQKKTVPFYNP
;
A
#
# COMPACT_ATOMS: atom_id res chain seq x y z
N MET A 1 -13.42 -55.96 0.51
CA MET A 1 -13.25 -55.03 -0.64
C MET A 1 -13.31 -53.61 -0.06
N LEU A 2 -12.15 -52.95 0.06
CA LEU A 2 -12.01 -51.64 0.71
C LEU A 2 -12.67 -50.55 -0.15
N MET A 3 -13.55 -49.75 0.46
CA MET A 3 -14.05 -48.50 -0.14
C MET A 3 -13.18 -47.34 0.34
N TRP A 4 -12.62 -46.61 -0.63
CA TRP A 4 -11.78 -45.43 -0.45
C TRP A 4 -12.51 -44.31 0.31
N LEU A 5 -11.87 -43.79 1.36
CA LEU A 5 -12.19 -42.48 1.92
C LEU A 5 -11.52 -41.40 1.04
N SER A 6 -12.33 -40.64 0.31
CA SER A 6 -11.88 -39.49 -0.46
C SER A 6 -11.39 -38.38 0.46
N ILE A 7 -10.17 -37.89 0.19
CA ILE A 7 -9.48 -36.83 0.91
C ILE A 7 -10.15 -35.49 0.59
N PHE A 8 -10.66 -34.78 1.61
CA PHE A 8 -11.03 -33.37 1.50
C PHE A 8 -9.75 -32.52 1.46
N ILE A 9 -9.27 -32.17 0.26
CA ILE A 9 -8.31 -31.06 0.10
C ILE A 9 -9.13 -29.78 -0.10
N GLN A 10 -9.52 -29.16 1.00
CA GLN A 10 -10.25 -27.90 0.98
C GLN A 10 -9.29 -26.73 0.70
N CYS A 11 -9.35 -26.25 -0.54
CA CYS A 11 -9.05 -24.92 -1.05
C CYS A 11 -8.37 -23.92 -0.08
N GLN A 12 -7.04 -23.82 -0.14
CA GLN A 12 -6.27 -22.67 0.38
C GLN A 12 -5.65 -21.79 -0.73
N SER A 13 -5.79 -22.17 -2.01
CA SER A 13 -5.07 -21.55 -3.11
C SER A 13 -5.58 -20.17 -3.54
N GLN A 14 -6.81 -19.77 -3.21
CA GLN A 14 -7.39 -18.50 -3.65
C GLN A 14 -7.13 -17.32 -2.70
N LYS A 15 -6.59 -17.57 -1.49
CA LYS A 15 -6.37 -16.50 -0.49
C LYS A 15 -5.08 -15.70 -0.72
N ILE A 16 -4.13 -16.22 -1.51
CA ILE A 16 -2.78 -15.68 -1.62
C ILE A 16 -2.72 -14.43 -2.52
N ASP A 17 -3.57 -14.35 -3.55
CA ASP A 17 -3.49 -13.27 -4.56
C ASP A 17 -3.75 -11.87 -3.98
N LYS A 18 -4.74 -11.74 -3.06
CA LYS A 18 -5.09 -10.42 -2.49
C LYS A 18 -4.09 -9.89 -1.45
N TYR A 19 -3.31 -10.77 -0.81
CA TYR A 19 -2.30 -10.36 0.19
C TYR A 19 -0.95 -10.04 -0.46
N MET A 20 -0.80 -10.35 -1.75
CA MET A 20 0.44 -10.15 -2.48
C MET A 20 0.68 -8.65 -2.69
N ILE A 21 1.88 -8.20 -2.33
CA ILE A 21 2.38 -6.89 -2.72
C ILE A 21 2.59 -6.91 -4.24
N PRO A 22 2.07 -5.93 -5.00
CA PRO A 22 2.33 -5.84 -6.43
C PRO A 22 3.81 -5.97 -6.75
N SER A 23 4.14 -6.71 -7.81
CA SER A 23 5.52 -6.81 -8.28
C SER A 23 5.95 -5.48 -8.91
N VAL A 24 7.05 -4.93 -8.41
CA VAL A 24 7.74 -3.76 -8.95
C VAL A 24 9.20 -4.17 -9.15
N ASP A 25 9.78 -3.86 -10.31
CA ASP A 25 11.17 -4.16 -10.62
C ASP A 25 12.05 -2.90 -10.70
N ASN A 26 13.35 -3.07 -10.91
CA ASN A 26 14.31 -1.98 -11.00
C ASN A 26 14.47 -1.39 -12.41
N LYS A 27 13.56 -1.69 -13.35
CA LYS A 27 13.70 -1.19 -14.73
C LYS A 27 13.43 0.31 -14.79
N TYR A 28 14.15 0.98 -15.68
CA TYR A 28 13.90 2.38 -16.00
C TYR A 28 12.50 2.57 -16.59
N GLU A 29 11.86 3.68 -16.22
CA GLU A 29 10.56 4.12 -16.73
C GLU A 29 10.60 5.62 -17.00
N LYS A 30 9.75 6.09 -17.92
CA LYS A 30 9.62 7.51 -18.24
C LYS A 30 8.14 7.91 -18.23
N PHE A 31 7.85 9.04 -17.60
CA PHE A 31 6.53 9.64 -17.56
C PHE A 31 6.17 10.24 -18.93
N ASP A 32 4.97 9.96 -19.41
CA ASP A 32 4.43 10.52 -20.65
C ASP A 32 3.87 11.93 -20.41
N ILE A 33 4.78 12.91 -20.39
CA ILE A 33 4.47 14.32 -20.13
C ILE A 33 3.47 14.86 -21.16
N GLU A 34 3.62 14.51 -22.44
CA GLU A 34 2.76 15.03 -23.52
C GLU A 34 1.32 14.56 -23.34
N ASN A 35 1.12 13.27 -23.05
CA ASN A 35 -0.20 12.70 -22.79
C ASN A 35 -0.84 13.33 -21.55
N PHE A 36 -0.05 13.46 -20.48
CA PHE A 36 -0.51 14.06 -19.24
C PHE A 36 -0.93 15.53 -19.43
N GLN A 37 -0.12 16.34 -20.11
CA GLN A 37 -0.45 17.74 -20.40
C GLN A 37 -1.71 17.87 -21.27
N LYS A 38 -1.90 16.95 -22.22
CA LYS A 38 -3.07 16.95 -23.11
C LYS A 38 -4.37 16.54 -22.41
N LYS A 39 -4.31 15.58 -21.47
CA LYS A 39 -5.49 14.96 -20.86
C LYS A 39 -5.80 15.43 -19.45
N SER A 40 -4.81 15.95 -18.70
CA SER A 40 -5.02 16.38 -17.33
C SER A 40 -5.94 17.60 -17.26
N ILE A 41 -6.72 17.66 -16.19
CA ILE A 41 -7.55 18.81 -15.86
C ILE A 41 -6.98 19.38 -14.57
N ARG A 42 -6.51 20.64 -14.64
CA ARG A 42 -5.89 21.34 -13.49
C ARG A 42 -4.72 20.57 -12.88
N GLY A 43 -3.92 19.90 -13.72
CA GLY A 43 -2.74 19.15 -13.28
C GLY A 43 -3.04 17.82 -12.58
N TYR A 44 -4.22 17.26 -12.83
CA TYR A 44 -4.65 15.95 -12.34
C TYR A 44 -5.26 15.13 -13.47
N LEU A 45 -4.89 13.85 -13.54
CA LEU A 45 -5.46 12.88 -14.48
C LEU A 45 -5.83 11.61 -13.73
N LYS A 46 -7.09 11.18 -13.86
CA LYS A 46 -7.58 9.89 -13.38
C LYS A 46 -8.04 9.07 -14.57
N VAL A 47 -7.47 7.88 -14.75
CA VAL A 47 -7.84 6.93 -15.81
C VAL A 47 -8.20 5.61 -15.18
N ARG A 48 -9.28 5.00 -15.67
CA ARG A 48 -9.72 3.66 -15.27
C ARG A 48 -9.49 2.69 -16.42
N GLU A 49 -8.75 1.62 -16.16
CA GLU A 49 -8.51 0.54 -17.13
C GLU A 49 -8.71 -0.80 -16.39
N ASP A 50 -9.68 -1.59 -16.83
CA ASP A 50 -10.07 -2.86 -16.20
C ASP A 50 -10.27 -2.73 -14.67
N SER A 51 -9.43 -3.44 -13.89
CA SER A 51 -9.42 -3.47 -12.43
C SER A 51 -8.48 -2.42 -11.81
N ASN A 52 -7.87 -1.57 -12.62
CA ASN A 52 -6.89 -0.59 -12.19
C ASN A 52 -7.39 0.85 -12.32
N THR A 53 -7.08 1.66 -11.32
CA THR A 53 -7.23 3.12 -11.37
C THR A 53 -5.84 3.76 -11.35
N TYR A 54 -5.54 4.52 -12.39
CA TYR A 54 -4.31 5.30 -12.55
C TYR A 54 -4.60 6.75 -12.16
N ILE A 55 -3.76 7.29 -11.29
CA ILE A 55 -3.77 8.70 -10.91
C ILE A 55 -2.42 9.29 -11.25
N GLN A 56 -2.43 10.36 -12.02
CA GLN A 56 -1.24 11.12 -12.37
C GLN A 56 -1.43 12.58 -11.95
N ASP A 57 -0.41 13.17 -11.35
CA ASP A 57 -0.39 14.57 -10.97
C ASP A 57 1.03 15.15 -10.91
N PHE A 58 1.10 16.47 -10.72
CA PHE A 58 2.36 17.16 -10.44
C PHE A 58 2.80 16.92 -8.99
N GLN A 59 4.06 16.53 -8.83
CA GLN A 59 4.72 16.41 -7.54
C GLN A 59 6.06 17.13 -7.64
N SER A 60 6.12 18.39 -7.17
CA SER A 60 7.31 19.24 -7.31
C SER A 60 8.59 18.52 -6.85
N PRO A 61 9.67 18.51 -7.67
CA PRO A 61 9.86 19.22 -8.94
C PRO A 61 9.43 18.48 -10.23
N GLY A 62 8.68 17.38 -10.17
CA GLY A 62 8.25 16.62 -11.35
C GLY A 62 6.83 16.06 -11.26
N TYR A 63 6.69 14.76 -11.44
CA TYR A 63 5.40 14.07 -11.62
C TYR A 63 5.27 12.87 -10.70
N ARG A 64 4.03 12.43 -10.51
CA ARG A 64 3.72 11.20 -9.78
C ARG A 64 2.69 10.40 -10.56
N GLU A 65 2.85 9.08 -10.53
CA GLU A 65 1.86 8.10 -10.96
C GLU A 65 1.54 7.17 -9.79
N ILE A 66 0.26 6.94 -9.55
CA ILE A 66 -0.25 5.98 -8.56
C ILE A 66 -1.17 5.00 -9.27
N ILE A 67 -0.96 3.71 -9.02
CA ILE A 67 -1.75 2.62 -9.59
C ILE A 67 -2.41 1.87 -8.44
N TYR A 68 -3.74 1.92 -8.41
CA TYR A 68 -4.58 1.13 -7.50
C TYR A 68 -5.17 -0.04 -8.25
N ASN A 69 -5.24 -1.21 -7.61
CA ASN A 69 -6.02 -2.36 -8.10
C ASN A 69 -7.16 -2.66 -7.13
N ASP A 70 -8.37 -2.87 -7.64
CA ASP A 70 -9.59 -3.11 -6.84
C ASP A 70 -9.51 -4.31 -5.89
N ASN A 71 -8.64 -5.26 -6.18
CA ASN A 71 -8.53 -6.50 -5.42
C ASN A 71 -7.40 -6.47 -4.38
N LEU A 72 -6.54 -5.46 -4.42
CA LEU A 72 -5.32 -5.39 -3.62
C LEU A 72 -5.43 -4.32 -2.52
N PHE A 73 -4.77 -4.60 -1.40
CA PHE A 73 -4.61 -3.67 -0.27
C PHE A 73 -3.44 -2.69 -0.46
N TYR A 74 -2.78 -2.74 -1.61
CA TYR A 74 -1.59 -1.99 -1.92
C TYR A 74 -1.75 -1.21 -3.22
N LYS A 75 -1.04 -0.08 -3.28
CA LYS A 75 -0.86 0.72 -4.48
C LYS A 75 0.60 0.76 -4.88
N VAL A 76 0.85 0.78 -6.18
CA VAL A 76 2.16 1.12 -6.73
C VAL A 76 2.24 2.64 -6.82
N THR A 77 3.34 3.22 -6.39
CA THR A 77 3.60 4.65 -6.56
C THR A 77 4.94 4.85 -7.23
N LYS A 78 4.96 5.74 -8.22
CA LYS A 78 6.13 6.13 -8.98
C LYS A 78 6.25 7.65 -8.93
N PHE A 79 7.46 8.13 -8.69
CA PHE A 79 7.80 9.54 -8.76
C PHE A 79 8.79 9.74 -9.90
N PHE A 80 8.68 10.87 -10.57
CA PHE A 80 9.49 11.21 -11.74
C PHE A 80 10.02 12.62 -11.61
N TYR A 81 11.23 12.84 -12.11
CA TYR A 81 11.83 14.17 -12.24
C TYR A 81 11.06 15.03 -13.26
N GLY A 82 11.36 16.33 -13.30
CA GLY A 82 10.73 17.27 -14.24
C GLY A 82 10.98 16.94 -15.73
N ASN A 83 12.08 16.23 -16.03
CA ASN A 83 12.38 15.71 -17.36
C ASN A 83 11.62 14.40 -17.72
N GLY A 84 10.80 13.89 -16.79
CA GLY A 84 9.98 12.69 -16.92
C GLY A 84 10.70 11.39 -16.57
N ASN A 85 12.01 11.40 -16.29
CA ASN A 85 12.73 10.19 -15.89
C ASN A 85 12.27 9.73 -14.50
N ILE A 86 12.16 8.41 -14.31
CA ILE A 86 11.83 7.83 -13.00
C ILE A 86 12.84 8.31 -11.94
N GLU A 87 12.33 8.77 -10.81
CA GLU A 87 13.08 9.13 -9.60
C GLU A 87 13.09 7.95 -8.62
N LYS A 88 11.90 7.42 -8.33
CA LYS A 88 11.75 6.27 -7.44
C LYS A 88 10.41 5.58 -7.63
N LYS A 89 10.37 4.28 -7.32
CA LYS A 89 9.13 3.49 -7.36
C LYS A 89 9.12 2.39 -6.32
N GLY A 90 7.92 2.04 -5.88
CA GLY A 90 7.65 0.94 -4.96
C GLY A 90 6.19 0.86 -4.57
N CYS A 91 5.90 0.09 -3.53
CA CYS A 91 4.54 -0.15 -3.05
C CYS A 91 4.28 0.52 -1.71
N LEU A 92 3.00 0.84 -1.47
CA LEU A 92 2.47 1.25 -0.18
C LEU A 92 1.18 0.46 0.09
N PHE A 93 0.78 0.33 1.35
CA PHE A 93 -0.64 0.13 1.64
C PHE A 93 -1.46 1.22 0.96
N ASN A 94 -2.66 0.90 0.47
CA ASN A 94 -3.55 1.86 -0.18
C ASN A 94 -3.68 3.13 0.67
N GLU A 95 -3.82 2.92 1.98
CA GLU A 95 -3.83 3.96 3.00
C GLU A 95 -2.80 3.64 4.07
N GLY A 96 -1.53 3.97 3.81
CA GLY A 96 -0.51 3.64 4.78
C GLY A 96 0.93 3.79 4.33
N SER A 97 1.79 3.05 5.04
CA SER A 97 3.23 3.08 4.84
C SER A 97 3.67 2.30 3.60
N VAL A 98 4.83 2.73 3.11
CA VAL A 98 5.69 2.03 2.14
C VAL A 98 6.04 0.61 2.62
N VAL A 99 6.06 -0.35 1.69
CA VAL A 99 6.33 -1.77 1.91
C VAL A 99 7.21 -2.33 0.80
N GLY A 100 7.92 -3.44 1.09
CA GLY A 100 8.79 -4.11 0.12
C GLY A 100 10.02 -3.28 -0.26
N ILE A 101 10.54 -3.55 -1.45
CA ILE A 101 11.71 -2.86 -2.00
C ILE A 101 11.29 -1.59 -2.73
N TRP A 102 12.01 -0.50 -2.47
CA TRP A 102 11.93 0.75 -3.22
C TRP A 102 13.18 0.94 -4.06
N TYR A 103 12.99 1.27 -5.33
CA TYR A 103 14.07 1.51 -6.28
C TYR A 103 14.24 3.02 -6.46
N HIS A 104 15.47 3.49 -6.38
CA HIS A 104 15.81 4.90 -6.54
C HIS A 104 16.76 5.08 -7.71
N PHE A 105 16.53 6.10 -8.51
CA PHE A 105 17.25 6.40 -9.73
C PHE A 105 17.78 7.83 -9.66
N ASP A 106 18.82 8.11 -10.43
CA ASP A 106 19.26 9.48 -10.67
C ASP A 106 18.45 10.14 -11.79
N GLU A 107 18.65 11.44 -11.99
CA GLU A 107 17.92 12.22 -13.00
C GLU A 107 18.19 11.78 -14.44
N SER A 108 19.24 10.97 -14.69
CA SER A 108 19.51 10.34 -15.99
C SER A 108 18.75 9.03 -16.19
N GLY A 109 18.13 8.49 -15.13
CA GLY A 109 17.40 7.22 -15.14
C GLY A 109 18.24 6.01 -14.72
N LYS A 110 19.45 6.20 -14.20
CA LYS A 110 20.30 5.10 -13.73
C LYS A 110 19.95 4.73 -12.30
N LEU A 111 19.85 3.43 -12.01
CA LEU A 111 19.59 2.91 -10.67
C LEU A 111 20.72 3.34 -9.70
N LEU A 112 20.34 4.03 -8.63
CA LEU A 112 21.24 4.46 -7.55
C LEU A 112 21.26 3.45 -6.40
N LYS A 113 20.08 3.01 -5.95
CA LYS A 113 19.95 2.07 -4.83
C LYS A 113 18.62 1.32 -4.84
N GLU A 114 18.63 0.21 -4.13
CA GLU A 114 17.45 -0.55 -3.72
C GLU A 114 17.35 -0.46 -2.19
N GLU A 115 16.19 -0.07 -1.67
CA GLU A 115 15.97 0.13 -0.23
C GLU A 115 14.87 -0.83 0.25
N ASN A 116 15.20 -1.65 1.24
CA ASN A 116 14.21 -2.53 1.87
C ASN A 116 13.42 -1.76 2.93
N MET A 117 12.20 -1.35 2.57
CA MET A 117 11.35 -0.56 3.46
C MET A 117 10.83 -1.37 4.66
N ASP A 118 10.94 -2.70 4.62
CA ASP A 118 10.55 -3.61 5.69
C ASP A 118 11.72 -3.94 6.64
N GLU A 119 12.87 -3.28 6.50
CA GLU A 119 14.03 -3.50 7.36
C GLU A 119 13.73 -3.18 8.83
N GLY A 120 14.03 -4.16 9.69
CA GLY A 120 13.74 -4.13 11.13
C GLY A 120 12.30 -4.55 11.50
N TYR A 121 11.50 -5.01 10.54
CA TYR A 121 10.18 -5.62 10.76
C TYR A 121 10.20 -7.12 10.42
N ASP A 122 10.02 -7.96 11.44
CA ASP A 122 9.87 -9.41 11.23
C ASP A 122 8.41 -9.75 10.87
N LEU A 123 7.45 -9.00 11.41
CA LEU A 123 6.04 -9.09 11.07
C LEU A 123 5.78 -8.47 9.69
N LYS A 124 5.31 -9.28 8.75
CA LYS A 124 5.20 -8.89 7.35
C LYS A 124 3.89 -8.19 7.05
N PRO A 125 3.81 -7.38 5.97
CA PRO A 125 2.57 -6.74 5.54
C PRO A 125 1.38 -7.70 5.40
N ALA A 126 1.61 -8.93 4.91
CA ALA A 126 0.57 -9.96 4.80
C ALA A 126 0.02 -10.39 6.18
N ASP A 127 0.87 -10.44 7.22
CA ASP A 127 0.45 -10.76 8.59
C ASP A 127 -0.43 -9.65 9.17
N ILE A 128 -0.16 -8.38 8.81
CA ILE A 128 -1.00 -7.24 9.19
C ILE A 128 -2.38 -7.34 8.57
N ILE A 129 -2.48 -7.70 7.29
CA ILE A 129 -3.77 -7.89 6.64
C ILE A 129 -4.51 -9.06 7.30
N ALA A 130 -3.84 -10.18 7.58
CA ALA A 130 -4.43 -11.32 8.27
C ALA A 130 -4.92 -10.94 9.68
N TYR A 131 -4.16 -10.13 10.43
CA TYR A 131 -4.59 -9.58 11.70
C TYR A 131 -5.86 -8.73 11.55
N CYS A 132 -5.91 -7.84 10.56
CA CYS A 132 -7.07 -6.97 10.33
C CYS A 132 -8.32 -7.79 10.01
N GLU A 133 -8.22 -8.76 9.10
CA GLU A 133 -9.34 -9.63 8.74
C GLU A 133 -9.84 -10.47 9.94
N LYS A 134 -8.91 -11.02 10.73
CA LYS A 134 -9.26 -11.76 11.96
C LYS A 134 -10.01 -10.89 12.97
N ASN A 135 -9.67 -9.60 13.05
CA ASN A 135 -10.28 -8.65 13.97
C ASN A 135 -11.42 -7.82 13.35
N LYS A 136 -11.90 -8.19 12.15
CA LYS A 136 -12.99 -7.51 11.43
C LYS A 136 -12.70 -6.02 11.16
N ILE A 137 -11.43 -5.69 10.94
CA ILE A 137 -10.98 -4.37 10.51
C ILE A 137 -10.97 -4.36 8.98
N ASP A 138 -11.77 -3.49 8.38
CA ASP A 138 -11.89 -3.39 6.92
C ASP A 138 -10.78 -2.49 6.36
N LEU A 139 -9.77 -3.11 5.75
CA LEU A 139 -8.70 -2.39 5.06
C LEU A 139 -9.12 -2.03 3.63
N PRO A 140 -8.86 -0.79 3.17
CA PRO A 140 -9.30 -0.35 1.86
C PRO A 140 -8.61 -1.13 0.74
N LYS A 141 -9.40 -1.48 -0.28
CA LYS A 141 -8.90 -2.05 -1.53
C LYS A 141 -9.18 -1.09 -2.68
N GLY A 142 -8.25 -1.03 -3.63
CA GLY A 142 -8.36 -0.09 -4.74
C GLY A 142 -8.38 1.37 -4.30
N TYR A 143 -8.95 2.20 -5.15
CA TYR A 143 -9.00 3.65 -4.98
C TYR A 143 -10.32 4.09 -4.33
N HIS A 144 -10.24 5.02 -3.39
CA HIS A 144 -11.39 5.67 -2.74
C HIS A 144 -11.29 7.18 -2.90
N ASP A 145 -12.34 7.83 -3.41
CA ASP A 145 -12.39 9.28 -3.65
C ASP A 145 -12.55 10.10 -2.34
N SER A 146 -13.14 9.52 -1.29
CA SER A 146 -13.44 10.23 -0.04
C SER A 146 -13.68 9.28 1.15
N GLY A 147 -13.93 9.87 2.32
CA GLY A 147 -14.23 9.16 3.56
C GLY A 147 -12.98 8.74 4.32
N TYR A 148 -13.15 8.51 5.62
CA TYR A 148 -12.09 7.93 6.42
C TYR A 148 -11.95 6.45 6.07
N GLN A 149 -10.73 6.05 5.71
CA GLN A 149 -10.37 4.67 5.43
C GLN A 149 -9.43 4.17 6.52
N ALA A 150 -9.50 2.87 6.83
CA ALA A 150 -8.55 2.27 7.77
C ALA A 150 -7.12 2.43 7.25
N ARG A 151 -6.18 2.74 8.16
CA ARG A 151 -4.78 3.02 7.80
C ARG A 151 -3.82 2.08 8.51
N VAL A 152 -2.73 1.75 7.83
CA VAL A 152 -1.63 0.93 8.36
C VAL A 152 -0.33 1.70 8.26
N LEU A 153 0.27 2.06 9.40
CA LEU A 153 1.46 2.90 9.45
C LEU A 153 2.59 2.25 10.23
N LYS A 154 3.78 2.23 9.65
CA LYS A 154 5.04 2.01 10.36
C LYS A 154 5.36 3.23 11.23
N LYS A 155 5.68 3.00 12.50
CA LYS A 155 5.99 4.05 13.49
C LYS A 155 7.07 3.58 14.44
N ASP A 156 7.66 4.55 15.14
CA ASP A 156 8.41 4.30 16.37
C ASP A 156 7.49 4.55 17.56
N PHE A 157 7.48 3.60 18.50
CA PHE A 157 6.72 3.69 19.75
C PHE A 157 7.58 3.12 20.87
N GLU A 158 7.91 3.96 21.87
CA GLU A 158 8.75 3.58 23.01
C GLU A 158 10.10 2.95 22.60
N GLY A 159 10.73 3.50 21.55
CA GLY A 159 12.01 3.01 21.03
C GLY A 159 11.91 1.72 20.21
N LYS A 160 10.70 1.26 19.86
CA LYS A 160 10.47 0.07 19.03
C LYS A 160 9.81 0.43 17.71
N LYS A 161 10.19 -0.28 16.64
CA LYS A 161 9.47 -0.32 15.37
C LYS A 161 8.13 -1.03 15.59
N VAL A 162 7.03 -0.37 15.22
CA VAL A 162 5.66 -0.87 15.40
C VAL A 162 4.81 -0.64 14.17
N TRP A 163 3.75 -1.44 14.05
CA TRP A 163 2.65 -1.18 13.14
C TRP A 163 1.51 -0.52 13.92
N ARG A 164 1.09 0.66 13.48
CA ARG A 164 -0.13 1.34 13.93
C ARG A 164 -1.25 1.09 12.92
N ILE A 165 -2.31 0.45 13.37
CA ILE A 165 -3.56 0.31 12.62
C ILE A 165 -4.55 1.33 13.21
N SER A 166 -5.22 2.10 12.36
CA SER A 166 -6.28 3.01 12.78
C SER A 166 -7.51 2.80 11.93
N HIS A 167 -8.66 2.52 12.54
CA HIS A 167 -9.92 2.27 11.82
C HIS A 167 -11.11 2.92 12.54
N GLN A 168 -12.12 3.32 11.78
CA GLN A 168 -13.30 3.99 12.34
C GLN A 168 -14.26 2.96 12.94
N ILE A 169 -14.64 3.15 14.20
CA ILE A 169 -15.57 2.27 14.92
C ILE A 169 -16.93 2.94 15.17
N ALA A 170 -17.00 4.27 15.06
CA ALA A 170 -18.23 5.06 15.06
C ALA A 170 -17.98 6.39 14.32
N GLY A 171 -19.06 7.13 14.01
CA GLY A 171 -18.98 8.40 13.28
C GLY A 171 -17.96 9.40 13.86
N ASP A 172 -17.78 9.39 15.17
CA ASP A 172 -16.90 10.27 15.94
C ASP A 172 -15.73 9.54 16.63
N LYS A 173 -15.47 8.26 16.30
CA LYS A 173 -14.48 7.44 17.01
C LYS A 173 -13.61 6.60 16.08
N ILE A 174 -12.30 6.66 16.32
CA ILE A 174 -11.29 5.79 15.73
C ILE A 174 -10.74 4.88 16.82
N GLU A 175 -10.56 3.60 16.51
CA GLU A 175 -9.72 2.71 17.29
C GLU A 175 -8.30 2.72 16.71
N GLU A 176 -7.30 2.98 17.56
CA GLU A 176 -5.89 2.84 17.25
C GLU A 176 -5.34 1.60 17.94
N ILE A 177 -4.66 0.75 17.17
CA ILE A 177 -4.01 -0.48 17.62
C ILE A 177 -2.52 -0.37 17.30
N ILE A 178 -1.67 -0.69 18.26
CA ILE A 178 -0.22 -0.75 18.11
C ILE A 178 0.22 -2.21 18.23
N LEU A 179 0.81 -2.73 17.17
CA LEU A 179 1.41 -4.07 17.13
C LEU A 179 2.94 -3.94 17.11
N ASP A 180 3.61 -4.74 17.93
CA ASP A 180 5.06 -4.87 17.89
C ASP A 180 5.53 -5.32 16.49
N GLY A 181 6.46 -4.57 15.88
CA GLY A 181 6.87 -4.78 14.49
C GLY A 181 7.62 -6.09 14.23
N LYS A 182 8.05 -6.78 15.29
CA LYS A 182 8.72 -8.08 15.17
C LYS A 182 7.78 -9.24 15.50
N THR A 183 7.04 -9.11 16.59
CA THR A 183 6.28 -10.24 17.17
C THR A 183 4.80 -10.21 16.80
N GLY A 184 4.25 -9.07 16.38
CA GLY A 184 2.80 -8.89 16.20
C GLY A 184 1.99 -8.88 17.49
N LYS A 185 2.65 -8.85 18.65
CA LYS A 185 1.97 -8.67 19.93
C LYS A 185 1.30 -7.30 19.97
N GLU A 186 0.03 -7.27 20.36
CA GLU A 186 -0.68 -6.03 20.66
C GLU A 186 -0.06 -5.37 21.91
N LEU A 187 0.51 -4.18 21.71
CA LEU A 187 1.13 -3.37 22.75
C LEU A 187 0.15 -2.36 23.33
N GLN A 188 -0.75 -1.85 22.49
CA GLN A 188 -1.76 -0.88 22.88
C GLN A 188 -2.98 -1.00 21.97
N LYS A 189 -4.16 -0.78 22.55
CA LYS A 189 -5.41 -0.53 21.84
C LYS A 189 -6.16 0.57 22.58
N LYS A 190 -6.59 1.60 21.87
CA LYS A 190 -7.33 2.72 22.45
C LYS A 190 -8.33 3.31 21.47
N THR A 191 -9.38 3.91 22.00
CA THR A 191 -10.31 4.72 21.22
C THR A 191 -9.92 6.18 21.32
N VAL A 192 -9.86 6.87 20.18
CA VAL A 192 -9.61 8.31 20.08
C VAL A 192 -10.78 8.98 19.35
N PRO A 193 -11.11 10.23 19.69
CA PRO A 193 -12.11 10.99 18.93
C PRO A 193 -11.67 11.18 17.48
N PHE A 194 -12.62 11.00 16.55
CA PHE A 194 -12.44 11.40 15.16
C PHE A 194 -12.81 12.87 15.02
N TYR A 195 -11.80 13.69 14.79
CA TYR A 195 -11.99 15.06 14.32
C TYR A 195 -11.91 15.03 12.81
N ASN A 196 -13.01 15.38 12.13
CA ASN A 196 -12.98 15.65 10.71
C ASN A 196 -12.20 16.97 10.54
N PRO A 197 -10.99 16.97 9.97
CA PRO A 197 -10.20 18.18 9.79
C PRO A 197 -10.87 19.16 8.81
#